data_AF-A0A498JQ90-F1
#
_entry.id   AF-A0A498JQ90-F1
#
_cell.length_a   1.000
_cell.length_b   1.000
_cell.length_c   1.000
_cell.angle_alpha   90.00
_cell.angle_beta   90.00
_cell.angle_gamma   90.00
#
_symmetry.space_group_name_H-M   'P 1'
#
loop_
_entity.id
_entity.type
_entity.pdbx_description
1 polymer ?
#
loop_
_entity_poly.entity_id
_entity_poly.type
_entity_poly.pdbx_seq_one_letter_code
_entity_poly.pdbx_strand_id
1 'polypeptide(L)'
;MDDNRVGPLYKHIFPPSLAPALSFVGLPWKAEPFPMFELQSKWIAGVLSNRIALPSQQEMMEDVKAFYSSLEASGTPKHYTHDISPYKFGYEDWLAAQCGCPVFEEWRKQMFVAAIQNLIKRQETYRNEWDDHHLVLQAHEDFRKCTLKGIGVMDKRYRMLS
;
A
#
# COMPACT_ATOMS: atom_id res chain seq x y z
N MET A 1 24.92 0.13 2.38
CA MET A 1 23.76 -0.53 2.99
C MET A 1 24.12 -0.81 4.44
N ASP A 2 23.29 -0.33 5.37
CA ASP A 2 23.46 -0.53 6.82
C ASP A 2 22.42 -1.57 7.23
N ASP A 3 22.83 -2.81 7.48
CA ASP A 3 21.95 -3.91 7.94
C ASP A 3 20.58 -3.96 7.23
N ASN A 4 20.56 -4.12 5.90
CA ASN A 4 19.35 -4.15 5.04
C ASN A 4 18.41 -2.93 5.10
N ARG A 5 18.81 -1.82 5.73
CA ARG A 5 18.08 -0.55 5.67
C ARG A 5 18.42 0.20 4.38
N VAL A 6 17.41 0.46 3.55
CA VAL A 6 17.50 1.34 2.38
C VAL A 6 17.04 2.73 2.79
N GLY A 7 17.92 3.73 2.77
CA GLY A 7 17.49 5.11 3.04
C GLY A 7 18.60 6.10 3.33
N PRO A 8 18.23 7.30 3.82
CA PRO A 8 16.89 7.69 4.32
C PRO A 8 15.80 7.76 3.23
N LEU A 9 14.59 7.25 3.53
CA LEU A 9 13.44 7.29 2.61
C LEU A 9 12.18 7.80 3.30
N TYR A 10 11.64 8.92 2.82
CA TYR A 10 10.32 9.41 3.18
C TYR A 10 9.27 8.39 2.71
N LYS A 11 8.47 7.89 3.68
CA LYS A 11 7.40 6.91 3.47
C LYS A 11 7.83 5.65 2.69
N HIS A 12 9.09 5.23 2.88
CA HIS A 12 9.74 4.11 2.18
C HIS A 12 9.86 4.27 0.65
N ILE A 13 9.66 5.47 0.11
CA ILE A 13 9.57 5.73 -1.35
C ILE A 13 10.60 6.76 -1.80
N PHE A 14 10.65 7.93 -1.16
CA PHE A 14 11.41 9.07 -1.68
C PHE A 14 12.67 9.35 -0.84
N PRO A 15 13.88 9.29 -1.42
CA PRO A 15 15.08 9.85 -0.80
C PRO A 15 14.95 11.39 -0.73
N PRO A 16 14.92 12.02 0.46
CA PRO A 16 14.57 13.45 0.58
C PRO A 16 15.44 14.40 -0.26
N SER A 17 16.73 14.08 -0.43
CA SER A 17 17.68 14.90 -1.21
C SER A 17 17.58 14.74 -2.72
N LEU A 18 16.88 13.71 -3.20
CA LEU A 18 16.75 13.39 -4.62
C LEU A 18 15.28 13.37 -5.09
N ALA A 19 14.34 13.66 -4.19
CA ALA A 19 12.92 13.69 -4.53
C ALA A 19 12.58 14.95 -5.35
N PRO A 20 11.70 14.86 -6.36
CA PRO A 20 11.01 13.64 -6.82
C PRO A 20 11.78 12.87 -7.93
N ALA A 21 13.01 13.26 -8.26
CA ALA A 21 13.76 12.69 -9.39
C ALA A 21 14.13 11.20 -9.22
N LEU A 22 14.21 10.71 -7.98
CA LEU A 22 14.38 9.30 -7.65
C LEU A 22 13.28 8.85 -6.68
N SER A 23 12.74 7.66 -6.92
CA SER A 23 11.77 7.00 -6.05
C SER A 23 11.88 5.48 -6.15
N PHE A 24 11.34 4.78 -5.15
CA PHE A 24 11.33 3.33 -5.08
C PHE A 24 9.90 2.80 -4.92
N VAL A 25 9.60 1.70 -5.60
CA VAL A 25 8.35 0.95 -5.46
C VAL A 25 8.69 -0.44 -4.93
N GLY A 26 7.93 -0.89 -3.94
CA GLY A 26 7.99 -2.25 -3.42
C GLY A 26 9.12 -2.57 -2.45
N LEU A 27 9.70 -1.56 -1.80
CA LEU A 27 10.63 -1.78 -0.68
C LEU A 27 9.98 -2.35 0.59
N PRO A 28 8.76 -1.93 0.98
CA PRO A 28 8.09 -2.57 2.11
C PRO A 28 7.84 -4.07 1.91
N TRP A 29 7.94 -4.85 2.98
CA TRP A 29 7.69 -6.29 2.99
C TRP A 29 6.68 -6.69 4.06
N LYS A 30 6.21 -7.95 4.01
CA LYS A 30 5.07 -8.48 4.79
C LYS A 30 3.73 -7.78 4.53
N ALA A 31 3.49 -7.40 3.28
CA ALA A 31 2.20 -6.89 2.79
C ALA A 31 1.83 -7.54 1.45
N GLU A 32 0.57 -7.42 1.03
CA GLU A 32 0.11 -7.81 -0.30
C GLU A 32 0.71 -6.88 -1.36
N PRO A 33 1.54 -7.40 -2.27
CA PRO A 33 2.38 -6.55 -3.10
C PRO A 33 1.58 -5.72 -4.09
N PHE A 34 0.59 -6.31 -4.78
CA PHE A 34 -0.03 -5.63 -5.92
C PHE A 34 -0.78 -4.35 -5.55
N PRO A 35 -1.67 -4.35 -4.54
CA PRO A 35 -2.40 -3.12 -4.20
C PRO A 35 -1.48 -2.04 -3.61
N MET A 36 -0.48 -2.46 -2.83
CA MET A 36 0.54 -1.54 -2.31
C MET A 36 1.35 -0.90 -3.44
N PHE A 37 1.86 -1.71 -4.39
CA PHE A 37 2.64 -1.20 -5.52
C PHE A 37 1.82 -0.25 -6.40
N GLU A 38 0.53 -0.54 -6.59
CA GLU A 38 -0.39 0.33 -7.32
C GLU A 38 -0.49 1.70 -6.64
N LEU A 39 -0.73 1.74 -5.32
CA LEU A 39 -0.83 3.00 -4.58
C LEU A 39 0.49 3.78 -4.55
N GLN A 40 1.62 3.12 -4.32
CA GLN A 40 2.94 3.77 -4.38
C GLN A 40 3.17 4.38 -5.76
N SER A 41 2.87 3.63 -6.83
CA SER A 41 3.02 4.10 -8.21
C SER A 41 2.09 5.26 -8.55
N LYS A 42 0.83 5.21 -8.11
CA LYS A 42 -0.13 6.32 -8.27
C LYS A 42 0.34 7.59 -7.57
N TRP A 43 0.84 7.46 -6.34
CA TRP A 43 1.35 8.60 -5.59
C TRP A 43 2.57 9.22 -6.27
N ILE A 44 3.55 8.40 -6.66
CA ILE A 44 4.72 8.83 -7.42
C ILE A 44 4.32 9.55 -8.71
N ALA A 45 3.40 8.97 -9.49
CA ALA A 45 2.91 9.61 -10.72
C ALA A 45 2.19 10.94 -10.45
N GLY A 46 1.43 11.04 -9.35
CA GLY A 46 0.81 12.28 -8.91
C GLY A 46 1.83 13.36 -8.54
N VAL A 47 2.91 12.98 -7.88
CA VAL A 47 4.04 13.86 -7.55
C VAL A 47 4.77 14.32 -8.81
N LEU A 48 5.17 13.40 -9.69
CA LEU A 48 5.90 13.73 -10.93
C LEU A 48 5.08 14.60 -11.90
N SER A 49 3.76 14.52 -11.83
CA SER A 49 2.85 15.36 -12.62
C SER A 49 2.44 16.66 -11.93
N ASN A 50 3.04 16.99 -10.78
CA ASN A 50 2.73 18.15 -9.94
C ASN A 50 1.26 18.21 -9.46
N ARG A 51 0.50 17.11 -9.51
CA ARG A 51 -0.86 17.03 -8.95
C ARG A 51 -0.84 16.88 -7.43
N ILE A 52 0.22 16.30 -6.90
CA ILE A 52 0.43 16.09 -5.46
C ILE A 52 1.74 16.76 -5.10
N ALA A 53 1.71 17.72 -4.17
CA ALA A 53 2.92 18.33 -3.66
C ALA A 53 3.62 17.40 -2.66
N LEU A 54 4.93 17.30 -2.76
CA LEU A 54 5.73 16.77 -1.65
C LEU A 54 5.97 17.87 -0.62
N PRO A 55 6.11 17.52 0.67
CA PRO A 55 6.64 18.45 1.65
C PRO A 55 8.10 18.80 1.31
N SER A 56 8.64 19.83 1.98
CA SER A 56 10.03 20.24 1.78
C SER A 56 11.01 19.11 2.12
N GLN A 57 12.23 19.21 1.60
CA GLN A 57 13.29 18.25 1.92
C GLN A 57 13.54 18.16 3.44
N GLN A 58 13.44 19.28 4.16
CA GLN A 58 13.63 19.31 5.60
C GLN A 58 12.52 18.54 6.32
N GLU A 59 11.25 18.80 6.00
CA GLU A 59 10.10 18.12 6.59
C GLU A 59 10.12 16.61 6.29
N MET A 60 10.48 16.22 5.05
CA MET A 60 10.67 14.80 4.70
C MET A 60 11.76 14.15 5.56
N MET A 61 12.87 14.86 5.78
CA MET A 61 13.97 14.35 6.60
C MET A 61 13.59 14.25 8.09
N GLU A 62 12.81 15.20 8.60
CA GLU A 62 12.29 15.18 9.97
C GLU A 62 11.34 13.99 10.18
N ASP A 63 10.45 13.71 9.24
CA ASP A 63 9.57 12.52 9.26
C ASP A 63 10.39 11.22 9.29
N VAL A 64 11.44 11.12 8.46
CA VAL A 64 12.32 9.93 8.46
C VAL A 64 13.04 9.76 9.79
N LYS A 65 13.56 10.84 10.37
CA LYS A 65 14.23 10.80 11.68
C LYS A 65 13.25 10.38 12.78
N ALA A 66 12.04 10.94 12.80
CA ALA A 66 11.01 10.58 13.75
C ALA A 66 10.63 9.09 13.64
N PHE A 67 10.51 8.58 12.41
CA PHE A 67 10.28 7.15 12.17
C PHE A 67 11.43 6.30 12.72
N TYR A 68 12.70 6.63 12.43
CA TYR A 68 13.84 5.89 12.96
C TYR A 68 13.93 5.92 14.49
N SER A 69 13.67 7.07 15.11
CA SER A 69 13.61 7.17 16.57
C SER A 69 12.50 6.30 17.17
N SER A 70 11.35 6.16 16.49
CA SER A 70 10.29 5.25 16.93
C SER A 70 10.69 3.77 16.84
N LEU A 71 11.45 3.38 15.81
CA LEU A 71 12.01 2.03 15.69
C LEU A 71 13.03 1.75 16.80
N GLU A 72 13.92 2.71 17.09
CA GLU A 72 14.90 2.59 18.17
C GLU A 72 14.23 2.49 19.54
N ALA A 73 13.24 3.34 19.80
CA ALA A 73 12.48 3.33 21.07
C ALA A 73 11.70 2.04 21.29
N SER A 74 11.27 1.37 20.22
CA SER A 74 10.60 0.05 20.27
C SER A 74 11.58 -1.13 20.26
N GLY A 75 12.89 -0.88 20.18
CA GLY A 75 13.91 -1.92 20.08
C GLY A 75 13.92 -2.67 18.74
N THR A 76 13.31 -2.11 17.70
CA THR A 76 13.21 -2.74 16.38
C THR A 76 14.56 -2.68 15.66
N PRO A 77 15.16 -3.83 15.26
CA PRO A 77 16.42 -3.86 14.53
C PRO A 77 16.36 -3.13 13.18
N LYS A 78 17.51 -2.63 12.70
CA LYS A 78 17.58 -1.84 11.46
C LYS A 78 17.08 -2.58 10.22
N HIS A 79 17.35 -3.88 10.09
CA HIS A 79 16.85 -4.68 8.97
C HIS A 79 15.31 -4.81 8.90
N TYR A 80 14.58 -4.48 9.97
CA TYR A 80 13.11 -4.43 9.98
C TYR A 80 12.55 -3.05 9.62
N THR A 81 13.38 -2.09 9.20
CA THR A 81 12.93 -0.72 8.88
C THR A 81 11.84 -0.65 7.81
N HIS A 82 11.80 -1.63 6.90
CA HIS A 82 10.79 -1.72 5.85
C HIS A 82 9.72 -2.79 6.14
N ASP A 83 9.72 -3.40 7.32
CA ASP A 83 8.64 -4.29 7.76
C ASP A 83 7.44 -3.42 8.18
N ILE A 84 6.42 -3.40 7.31
CA ILE A 84 5.23 -2.59 7.55
C ILE A 84 4.11 -3.39 8.22
N SER A 85 4.31 -4.66 8.55
CA SER A 85 3.23 -5.50 9.11
C SER A 85 2.50 -4.86 10.30
N PRO A 86 3.15 -4.12 11.23
CA PRO A 86 2.46 -3.52 12.37
C PRO A 86 1.50 -2.37 12.02
N TYR A 87 1.70 -1.71 10.87
CA TYR A 87 0.97 -0.50 10.49
C TYR A 87 0.52 -0.47 9.03
N LYS A 88 0.55 -1.62 8.34
CA LYS A 88 0.28 -1.81 6.92
C LYS A 88 -0.99 -1.09 6.45
N PHE A 89 -2.12 -1.33 7.12
CA PHE A 89 -3.39 -0.74 6.70
C PHE A 89 -3.38 0.79 6.85
N GLY A 90 -2.72 1.32 7.88
CA GLY A 90 -2.55 2.77 8.04
C GLY A 90 -1.67 3.38 6.96
N TYR A 91 -0.58 2.69 6.57
CA TYR A 91 0.28 3.10 5.46
C TYR A 91 -0.48 3.13 4.12
N GLU A 92 -1.25 2.09 3.86
CA GLU A 92 -2.06 1.96 2.66
C GLU A 92 -3.19 2.99 2.58
N ASP A 93 -3.94 3.19 3.67
CA ASP A 93 -4.98 4.21 3.76
C ASP A 93 -4.38 5.61 3.59
N TRP A 94 -3.19 5.86 4.14
CA TRP A 94 -2.48 7.12 3.96
C TRP A 94 -2.12 7.36 2.48
N LEU A 95 -1.56 6.36 1.78
CA LEU A 95 -1.25 6.47 0.36
C LEU A 95 -2.52 6.69 -0.49
N ALA A 96 -3.60 5.97 -0.19
CA ALA A 96 -4.88 6.13 -0.87
C ALA A 96 -5.41 7.56 -0.72
N ALA A 97 -5.35 8.11 0.49
CA ALA A 97 -5.74 9.49 0.76
C ALA A 97 -4.90 10.51 -0.03
N GLN A 98 -3.57 10.32 -0.12
CA GLN A 98 -2.73 11.19 -0.95
C GLN A 98 -3.15 11.18 -2.42
N CYS A 99 -3.56 10.02 -2.93
CA CYS A 99 -3.96 9.85 -4.32
C CYS A 99 -5.42 10.25 -4.61
N GLY A 100 -6.19 10.67 -3.61
CA GLY A 100 -7.65 10.83 -3.74
C GLY A 100 -8.37 9.52 -4.11
N CYS A 101 -7.76 8.38 -3.79
CA CYS A 101 -8.34 7.07 -4.00
C CYS A 101 -9.23 6.67 -2.80
N PRO A 102 -10.26 5.83 -3.01
CA PRO A 102 -10.94 5.20 -1.89
C PRO A 102 -9.96 4.42 -1.02
N VAL A 103 -10.17 4.44 0.29
CA VAL A 103 -9.47 3.54 1.22
C VAL A 103 -9.77 2.09 0.89
N PHE A 104 -8.91 1.18 1.36
CA PHE A 104 -9.11 -0.24 1.11
C PHE A 104 -10.42 -0.74 1.70
N GLU A 105 -11.04 -1.66 0.97
CA GLU A 105 -12.29 -2.28 1.36
C GLU A 105 -12.09 -3.09 2.65
N GLU A 106 -13.05 -2.98 3.58
CA GLU A 106 -12.94 -3.62 4.89
C GLU A 106 -12.85 -5.15 4.77
N TRP A 107 -13.58 -5.76 3.83
CA TRP A 107 -13.50 -7.19 3.55
C TRP A 107 -12.07 -7.64 3.19
N ARG A 108 -11.29 -6.78 2.52
CA ARG A 108 -9.92 -7.09 2.10
C ARG A 108 -8.97 -7.08 3.30
N LYS A 109 -9.12 -6.09 4.19
CA LYS A 109 -8.36 -6.01 5.44
C LYS A 109 -8.64 -7.23 6.32
N GLN A 110 -9.91 -7.59 6.45
CA GLN A 110 -10.35 -8.78 7.20
C GLN A 110 -9.83 -10.07 6.57
N MET A 111 -9.84 -10.18 5.23
CA MET A 111 -9.37 -11.37 4.52
C MET A 111 -7.86 -11.56 4.68
N PHE A 112 -7.07 -10.49 4.70
CA PHE A 112 -5.65 -10.57 5.03
C PHE A 112 -5.43 -11.15 6.43
N VAL A 113 -6.11 -10.60 7.43
CA VAL A 113 -6.01 -11.07 8.82
C VAL A 113 -6.44 -12.54 8.92
N ALA A 114 -7.55 -12.92 8.29
CA ALA A 114 -8.04 -14.29 8.26
C ALA A 114 -7.05 -15.25 7.58
N ALA A 115 -6.42 -14.85 6.47
CA ALA A 115 -5.42 -15.65 5.78
C ALA A 115 -4.19 -15.92 6.67
N ILE A 116 -3.72 -14.92 7.42
CA ILE A 116 -2.63 -15.10 8.39
C ILE A 116 -3.07 -16.01 9.54
N GLN A 117 -4.27 -15.83 10.08
CA GLN A 117 -4.80 -16.70 11.14
C GLN A 117 -4.96 -18.15 10.67
N ASN A 118 -5.43 -18.38 9.45
CA ASN A 118 -5.53 -19.70 8.85
C ASN A 118 -4.15 -20.32 8.65
N LEU A 119 -3.17 -19.57 8.15
CA LEU A 119 -1.79 -20.04 8.01
C LEU A 119 -1.20 -20.48 9.37
N ILE A 120 -1.45 -19.72 10.43
CA ILE A 120 -0.97 -20.05 11.79
C ILE A 120 -1.70 -21.29 12.33
N LYS A 121 -3.02 -21.36 12.17
CA LYS A 121 -3.87 -22.45 12.71
C LYS A 121 -3.67 -23.77 11.97
N ARG A 122 -3.43 -23.75 10.66
CA ARG A 122 -3.42 -24.91 9.77
C ARG A 122 -2.41 -24.76 8.63
N GLN A 123 -1.13 -24.69 8.99
CA GLN A 123 -0.02 -24.38 8.07
C GLN A 123 0.01 -25.21 6.77
N GLU A 124 -0.40 -26.48 6.82
CA GLU A 124 -0.39 -27.37 5.65
C GLU A 124 -1.67 -27.26 4.81
N THR A 125 -2.83 -26.99 5.43
CA THR A 125 -4.14 -27.04 4.76
C THR A 125 -4.78 -25.68 4.49
N TYR A 126 -4.21 -24.56 4.98
CA TYR A 126 -4.82 -23.22 4.87
C TYR A 126 -5.15 -22.78 3.44
N ARG A 127 -4.46 -23.33 2.43
CA ARG A 127 -4.73 -23.04 1.00
C ARG A 127 -5.95 -23.78 0.46
N ASN A 128 -6.40 -24.82 1.15
CA ASN A 128 -7.53 -25.68 0.76
C ASN A 128 -8.71 -25.54 1.73
N GLU A 129 -8.47 -25.07 2.96
CA GLU A 129 -9.45 -25.00 4.04
C GLU A 129 -9.39 -23.62 4.73
N TRP A 130 -10.52 -22.91 4.77
CA TRP A 130 -10.62 -21.58 5.38
C TRP A 130 -12.04 -21.30 5.91
N ASP A 131 -12.17 -20.50 6.98
CA ASP A 131 -13.45 -20.26 7.67
C ASP A 131 -14.11 -18.92 7.23
N ASP A 132 -13.48 -18.16 6.34
CA ASP A 132 -13.81 -16.79 5.94
C ASP A 132 -14.61 -16.70 4.62
N HIS A 133 -15.43 -17.71 4.33
CA HIS A 133 -16.30 -17.76 3.14
C HIS A 133 -17.19 -16.51 2.97
N HIS A 134 -17.61 -15.88 4.07
CA HIS A 134 -18.40 -14.65 4.04
C HIS A 134 -17.62 -13.46 3.45
N LEU A 135 -16.30 -13.38 3.65
CA LEU A 135 -15.45 -12.34 3.07
C LEU A 135 -15.27 -12.52 1.57
N VAL A 136 -15.21 -13.78 1.11
CA VAL A 136 -15.20 -14.11 -0.32
C VAL A 136 -16.47 -13.63 -1.00
N LEU A 137 -17.64 -13.83 -0.38
CA LEU A 137 -18.92 -13.34 -0.90
C LEU A 137 -18.96 -11.80 -1.00
N GLN A 138 -18.48 -11.09 0.04
CA GLN A 138 -18.38 -9.63 0.02
C GLN A 138 -17.44 -9.12 -1.07
N ALA A 139 -16.30 -9.79 -1.28
CA ALA A 139 -15.37 -9.48 -2.37
C ALA A 139 -16.05 -9.61 -3.75
N HIS A 140 -16.76 -10.72 -3.99
CA HIS A 140 -17.49 -10.94 -5.24
C HIS A 140 -18.61 -9.91 -5.46
N GLU A 141 -19.32 -9.52 -4.41
CA GLU A 141 -20.30 -8.42 -4.46
C GLU A 141 -19.67 -7.10 -4.90
N ASP A 142 -18.50 -6.78 -4.37
CA ASP A 142 -17.81 -5.55 -4.73
C ASP A 142 -17.26 -5.59 -6.15
N PHE A 143 -16.65 -6.70 -6.57
CA PHE A 143 -16.11 -6.88 -7.92
C PHE A 143 -17.17 -6.81 -9.03
N ARG A 144 -18.43 -7.18 -8.73
CA ARG A 144 -19.55 -6.98 -9.67
C ARG A 144 -19.72 -5.51 -10.05
N LYS A 145 -19.45 -4.56 -9.13
CA LYS A 145 -19.53 -3.11 -9.40
C LYS A 145 -18.46 -2.66 -10.40
N CYS A 146 -17.26 -3.23 -10.34
CA CYS A 146 -16.17 -2.92 -11.27
C CYS A 146 -16.47 -3.39 -12.70
N THR A 147 -17.09 -4.56 -12.84
CA THR A 147 -17.50 -5.12 -14.14
C THR A 147 -18.54 -4.23 -14.83
N LEU A 148 -19.51 -3.70 -14.07
CA LEU A 148 -20.54 -2.81 -14.59
C LEU A 148 -20.01 -1.43 -15.01
N LYS A 149 -19.01 -0.89 -14.27
CA LYS A 149 -18.35 0.37 -14.66
C LYS A 149 -17.55 0.25 -15.96
N GLY A 150 -16.93 -0.91 -16.23
CA GLY A 150 -16.22 -1.18 -17.48
C GLY A 150 -17.12 -1.13 -18.72
N ILE A 151 -18.35 -1.66 -18.60
CA ILE A 151 -19.35 -1.65 -19.68
C ILE A 151 -19.83 -0.21 -19.97
N GLY A 152 -20.09 0.60 -18.94
CA GLY A 152 -20.53 2.00 -19.11
C GLY A 152 -19.46 2.94 -19.70
N VAL A 153 -18.18 2.65 -19.51
CA VAL A 153 -17.07 3.41 -20.14
C VAL A 153 -16.93 3.06 -21.63
N MET A 154 -17.21 1.81 -22.03
CA MET A 154 -17.22 1.44 -23.45
C MET A 154 -18.40 2.07 -24.21
N ASP A 155 -19.60 2.12 -23.60
CA ASP A 155 -20.80 2.71 -24.23
C ASP A 155 -20.65 4.23 -24.47
N LYS A 156 -19.99 4.96 -23.56
CA LYS A 156 -19.71 6.40 -23.74
C LYS A 156 -18.69 6.71 -24.84
N ARG A 157 -17.77 5.78 -25.17
CA ARG A 157 -16.84 5.96 -26.29
C ARG A 157 -17.52 5.76 -27.64
N TYR A 158 -18.56 4.93 -27.71
CA TYR A 158 -19.32 4.73 -28.95
C TYR A 158 -20.28 5.89 -29.26
N ARG A 159 -20.85 6.57 -28.27
CA ARG A 159 -21.73 7.74 -28.49
C ARG A 159 -21.02 9.05 -28.86
N MET A 160 -19.70 9.15 -28.70
CA MET A 160 -18.93 10.33 -29.15
C MET A 160 -18.39 10.18 -30.58
N LEU A 161 -18.73 9.07 -31.27
CA LEU A 161 -18.31 8.78 -32.64
C LEU A 161 -19.51 8.67 -33.62
N SER A 162 -20.71 9.09 -33.20
CA SER A 162 -21.92 9.14 -34.03
C SER A 162 -22.43 10.56 -34.20
#